data_AF-A0A1G9XQR1-F1
#
_entry.id   AF-A0A1G9XQR1-F1
#
_cell.length_a   1.000
_cell.length_b   1.000
_cell.length_c   1.000
_cell.angle_alpha   90.00
_cell.angle_beta   90.00
_cell.angle_gamma   90.00
#
_symmetry.space_group_name_H-M   'P 1'
#
loop_
_entity.id
_entity.type
_entity.pdbx_description
1 polymer ?
#
loop_
_entity_poly.entity_id
_entity_poly.type
_entity_poly.pdbx_seq_one_letter_code
_entity_poly.pdbx_strand_id
1 'polypeptide(L)'
;MGKMRNTRNLSLFNNLNNMSSDEVFEIGANCLLVLKNRFFAVVEIESEVPGVDLEVFVIIRIDEQTAMQLHDAGLEFCEIVNRIPEATEGVNVEFKCIFINKNQAFALFDVEDDFDEAVFVRISLDEAKRLIRRGAMQCTVIDARNTDC
;
A
#
# COMPACT_ATOMS: atom_id res chain seq x y z
N MET A 1 -24.59 23.65 -59.86
CA MET A 1 -24.89 24.72 -58.88
C MET A 1 -24.54 24.20 -57.50
N GLY A 2 -23.47 24.73 -56.91
CA GLY A 2 -22.97 24.32 -55.60
C GLY A 2 -23.86 24.81 -54.47
N LYS A 3 -23.96 24.01 -53.40
CA LYS A 3 -24.60 24.43 -52.14
C LYS A 3 -23.51 24.58 -51.08
N MET A 4 -23.40 25.81 -50.60
CA MET A 4 -22.46 26.31 -49.61
C MET A 4 -22.54 25.55 -48.27
N ARG A 5 -21.36 25.35 -47.67
CA ARG A 5 -21.17 24.97 -46.27
C ARG A 5 -21.76 26.05 -45.36
N ASN A 6 -22.42 25.65 -44.28
CA ASN A 6 -22.41 26.41 -43.03
C ASN A 6 -22.42 25.43 -41.86
N THR A 7 -21.23 24.89 -41.57
CA THR A 7 -20.90 24.23 -40.31
C THR A 7 -21.00 25.27 -39.20
N ARG A 8 -22.09 25.24 -38.43
CA ARG A 8 -22.18 26.02 -37.20
C ARG A 8 -21.17 25.43 -36.21
N ASN A 9 -20.18 26.25 -35.88
CA ASN A 9 -19.23 26.17 -34.78
C ASN A 9 -19.60 25.19 -33.66
N LEU A 10 -18.95 24.03 -33.64
CA LEU A 10 -18.62 23.29 -32.43
C LEU A 10 -17.44 24.01 -31.76
N SER A 11 -17.68 25.18 -31.19
CA SER A 11 -16.65 25.91 -30.44
C SER A 11 -17.28 26.94 -29.51
N LEU A 12 -18.11 26.49 -28.57
CA LEU A 12 -18.48 27.30 -27.41
C LEU A 12 -18.45 26.42 -26.17
N PHE A 13 -17.25 26.33 -25.59
CA PHE A 13 -16.99 26.24 -24.15
C PHE A 13 -17.83 25.25 -23.34
N ASN A 14 -17.53 23.96 -23.48
CA ASN A 14 -17.59 23.05 -22.33
C ASN A 14 -16.28 23.19 -21.56
N ASN A 15 -16.16 24.28 -20.80
CA ASN A 15 -15.15 24.42 -19.77
C ASN A 15 -15.89 24.65 -18.46
N LEU A 16 -15.41 23.96 -17.42
CA LEU A 16 -15.78 24.08 -15.99
C LEU A 16 -16.95 23.18 -15.56
N ASN A 17 -16.64 21.90 -15.36
CA ASN A 17 -16.82 21.22 -14.07
C ASN A 17 -16.39 19.76 -14.23
N ASN A 18 -15.10 19.56 -14.48
CA ASN A 18 -14.44 18.32 -14.08
C ASN A 18 -13.50 18.72 -12.94
N MET A 19 -14.09 19.17 -11.83
CA MET A 19 -13.42 19.00 -10.55
C MET A 19 -13.31 17.50 -10.41
N SER A 20 -12.08 16.97 -10.46
CA SER A 20 -11.83 15.67 -9.84
C SER A 20 -12.51 15.71 -8.49
N SER A 21 -13.29 14.68 -8.17
CA SER A 21 -13.43 14.36 -6.76
C SER A 21 -12.02 14.04 -6.31
N ASP A 22 -11.37 14.98 -5.62
CA ASP A 22 -10.10 14.68 -4.98
C ASP A 22 -10.35 13.45 -4.10
N GLU A 23 -9.63 12.35 -4.36
CA GLU A 23 -9.83 11.11 -3.64
C GLU A 23 -9.50 11.37 -2.17
N VAL A 24 -10.44 11.07 -1.28
CA VAL A 24 -10.26 11.34 0.17
C VAL A 24 -9.24 10.37 0.77
N PHE A 25 -9.15 9.17 0.18
CA PHE A 25 -8.18 8.15 0.53
C PHE A 25 -7.52 7.64 -0.74
N GLU A 26 -6.22 7.42 -0.64
CA GLU A 26 -5.39 6.85 -1.70
C GLU A 26 -4.76 5.54 -1.22
N ILE A 27 -4.28 4.75 -2.17
CA ILE A 27 -3.52 3.53 -1.92
C ILE A 27 -2.08 3.81 -2.33
N GLY A 28 -1.20 3.95 -1.35
CA GLY A 28 0.24 4.02 -1.56
C GLY A 28 0.84 2.63 -1.80
N ALA A 29 1.82 2.25 -0.98
CA ALA A 29 2.53 1.00 -1.09
C ALA A 29 1.59 -0.22 -1.03
N ASN A 30 1.69 -1.11 -2.02
CA ASN A 30 0.93 -2.35 -2.06
C ASN A 30 1.75 -3.52 -2.61
N CYS A 31 1.65 -4.68 -1.96
CA CYS A 31 2.40 -5.85 -2.35
C CYS A 31 1.83 -7.15 -1.77
N LEU A 32 2.30 -8.29 -2.29
CA LEU A 32 1.96 -9.62 -1.84
C LEU A 32 3.07 -10.18 -0.92
N LEU A 33 2.77 -10.36 0.36
CA LEU A 33 3.68 -10.98 1.32
C LEU A 33 3.42 -12.48 1.41
N VAL A 34 4.44 -13.29 1.08
CA VAL A 34 4.38 -14.76 1.15
C VAL A 34 5.32 -15.29 2.23
N LEU A 35 4.75 -15.89 3.27
CA LEU A 35 5.48 -16.50 4.39
C LEU A 35 5.20 -18.01 4.44
N LYS A 36 5.99 -18.76 3.66
CA LYS A 36 5.78 -20.20 3.43
C LYS A 36 4.41 -20.45 2.79
N ASN A 37 3.49 -21.10 3.49
CA ASN A 37 2.12 -21.40 3.04
C ASN A 37 1.09 -20.41 3.61
N ARG A 38 1.49 -19.17 3.85
CA ARG A 38 0.62 -18.09 4.34
C ARG A 38 0.81 -16.88 3.44
N PHE A 39 -0.30 -16.37 2.95
CA PHE A 39 -0.36 -15.32 1.95
C PHE A 39 -1.06 -14.11 2.53
N PHE A 40 -0.54 -12.92 2.23
CA PHE A 40 -1.09 -11.67 2.73
C PHE A 40 -0.99 -10.60 1.64
N ALA A 41 -2.08 -9.89 1.35
CA ALA A 41 -1.99 -8.61 0.68
C ALA A 41 -1.61 -7.55 1.72
N VAL A 42 -0.66 -6.69 1.40
CA VAL A 42 -0.22 -5.57 2.22
C VAL A 42 -0.61 -4.33 1.45
N VAL A 43 -1.32 -3.42 2.13
CA VAL A 43 -1.86 -2.21 1.52
C VAL A 43 -1.68 -1.07 2.50
N GLU A 44 -1.08 0.00 2.03
CA GLU A 44 -1.12 1.30 2.66
C GLU A 44 -2.42 2.03 2.29
N ILE A 45 -3.04 2.64 3.29
CA ILE A 45 -4.18 3.52 3.10
C ILE A 45 -3.79 4.86 3.68
N GLU A 46 -3.79 5.88 2.83
CA GLU A 46 -3.36 7.22 3.18
C GLU A 46 -4.39 8.28 2.80
N SER A 47 -4.23 9.49 3.34
CA SER A 47 -5.08 10.64 3.02
C SER A 47 -4.25 11.92 2.92
N GLU A 48 -4.22 12.52 1.74
CA GLU A 48 -3.56 13.82 1.51
C GLU A 48 -4.48 15.02 1.78
N VAL A 49 -5.64 14.80 2.40
CA VAL A 49 -6.57 15.90 2.72
C VAL A 49 -5.84 16.93 3.60
N PRO A 50 -5.79 18.22 3.23
CA PRO A 50 -5.03 19.21 3.97
C PRO A 50 -5.36 19.27 5.46
N GLY A 51 -4.37 19.01 6.31
CA GLY A 51 -4.51 19.00 7.77
C GLY A 51 -4.97 17.66 8.36
N VAL A 52 -5.08 16.62 7.54
CA VAL A 52 -5.23 15.22 7.96
C VAL A 52 -3.88 14.55 7.75
N ASP A 53 -3.38 13.92 8.81
CA ASP A 53 -2.19 13.06 8.77
C ASP A 53 -2.69 11.66 9.11
N LEU A 54 -2.99 10.89 8.07
CA LEU A 54 -3.45 9.51 8.20
C LEU A 54 -2.75 8.68 7.14
N GLU A 55 -1.97 7.73 7.63
CA GLU A 55 -1.27 6.78 6.81
C GLU A 55 -1.17 5.46 7.59
N VAL A 56 -1.73 4.39 7.04
CA VAL A 56 -1.95 3.14 7.78
C VAL A 56 -1.72 1.94 6.88
N PHE A 57 -0.80 1.07 7.29
CA PHE A 57 -0.65 -0.25 6.70
C PHE A 57 -1.65 -1.26 7.27
N VAL A 58 -2.35 -1.94 6.36
CA VAL A 58 -3.25 -3.07 6.65
C VAL A 58 -2.70 -4.34 6.00
N ILE A 59 -2.51 -5.38 6.82
CA ILE A 59 -2.06 -6.70 6.35
C ILE A 59 -3.26 -7.63 6.28
N ILE A 60 -3.69 -7.98 5.07
CA ILE A 60 -4.88 -8.78 4.80
C ILE A 60 -4.45 -10.22 4.52
N ARG A 61 -4.71 -11.13 5.44
CA ARG A 61 -4.47 -12.56 5.23
C ARG A 61 -5.50 -13.11 4.24
N ILE A 62 -4.99 -13.68 3.16
CA ILE A 62 -5.77 -14.24 2.04
C ILE A 62 -5.39 -15.71 1.83
N ASP A 63 -6.18 -16.40 1.00
CA ASP A 63 -5.88 -17.77 0.60
C ASP A 63 -4.93 -17.79 -0.60
N GLU A 64 -4.42 -18.98 -0.91
CA GLU A 64 -3.46 -19.18 -2.00
C GLU A 64 -4.05 -18.82 -3.37
N GLN A 65 -5.32 -19.15 -3.60
CA GLN A 65 -5.97 -18.90 -4.88
C GLN A 65 -6.12 -17.38 -5.12
N THR A 66 -6.59 -16.64 -4.12
CA THR A 66 -6.69 -15.19 -4.14
C THR A 66 -5.32 -14.55 -4.33
N ALA A 67 -4.29 -15.04 -3.63
CA ALA A 67 -2.92 -14.55 -3.77
C ALA A 67 -2.37 -14.72 -5.20
N MET A 68 -2.61 -15.89 -5.80
CA MET A 68 -2.23 -16.15 -7.19
C MET A 68 -2.95 -15.21 -8.16
N GLN A 69 -4.26 -15.01 -7.98
CA GLN A 69 -5.04 -14.10 -8.82
C GLN A 69 -4.55 -12.66 -8.74
N LEU A 70 -4.21 -12.17 -7.54
CA LEU A 70 -3.66 -10.84 -7.36
C LEU A 70 -2.27 -10.69 -8.00
N HIS A 71 -1.42 -11.70 -7.85
CA HIS A 71 -0.11 -11.70 -8.48
C HIS A 71 -0.20 -11.72 -10.02
N ASP A 72 -1.08 -12.56 -10.57
CA ASP A 72 -1.35 -12.62 -12.02
C ASP A 72 -1.93 -11.30 -12.55
N ALA A 73 -2.62 -10.54 -11.70
CA ALA A 73 -3.13 -9.20 -12.02
C ALA A 73 -2.05 -8.09 -11.92
N GLY A 74 -0.84 -8.42 -11.47
CA GLY A 74 0.30 -7.51 -11.41
C GLY A 74 0.74 -7.09 -10.00
N LEU A 75 0.16 -7.65 -8.94
CA LEU A 75 0.61 -7.34 -7.58
C LEU A 75 1.98 -8.01 -7.31
N GLU A 76 3.00 -7.21 -7.11
CA GLU A 76 4.37 -7.68 -6.89
C GLU A 76 4.58 -8.22 -5.47
N PHE A 77 5.67 -8.96 -5.25
CA PHE A 77 6.00 -9.47 -3.93
C PHE A 77 6.63 -8.40 -3.04
N CYS A 78 6.25 -8.36 -1.77
CA CYS A 78 6.88 -7.45 -0.81
C CYS A 78 8.37 -7.80 -0.62
N GLU A 79 9.20 -6.78 -0.45
CA GLU A 79 10.60 -6.99 -0.12
C GLU A 79 10.75 -7.50 1.32
N ILE A 80 11.64 -8.48 1.52
CA ILE A 80 12.01 -8.97 2.86
C ILE A 80 13.52 -8.96 3.03
N VAL A 81 14.01 -8.02 3.83
CA VAL A 81 15.44 -7.79 4.05
C VAL A 81 15.87 -8.15 5.47
N ASN A 82 17.19 -8.20 5.69
CA ASN A 82 17.79 -8.49 7.00
C ASN A 82 18.36 -7.25 7.70
N ARG A 83 18.27 -6.09 7.06
CA ARG A 83 18.78 -4.80 7.56
C ARG A 83 17.79 -3.73 7.19
N ILE A 84 17.69 -2.70 8.04
CA ILE A 84 16.86 -1.53 7.74
C ILE A 84 17.46 -0.85 6.50
N PRO A 85 16.64 -0.49 5.50
CA PRO A 85 17.08 0.33 4.37
C PRO A 85 17.77 1.61 4.84
N GLU A 86 18.77 2.08 4.11
CA GLU A 86 19.48 3.31 4.45
C GLU A 86 18.72 4.50 3.84
N ALA A 87 18.30 5.44 4.70
CA ALA A 87 17.79 6.72 4.23
C ALA A 87 18.93 7.50 3.54
N THR A 88 18.68 7.98 2.33
CA THR A 88 19.64 8.75 1.52
C THR A 88 18.96 9.96 0.91
N GLU A 89 19.69 10.79 0.15
CA GLU A 89 19.09 11.92 -0.54
C GLU A 89 18.05 11.41 -1.56
N GLY A 90 16.79 11.78 -1.35
CA GLY A 90 15.67 11.31 -2.19
C GLY A 90 15.06 9.98 -1.77
N VAL A 91 15.49 9.37 -0.66
CA VAL A 91 14.89 8.13 -0.12
C VAL A 91 14.52 8.34 1.35
N ASN A 92 13.22 8.36 1.63
CA ASN A 92 12.68 8.37 2.99
C ASN A 92 12.50 6.92 3.49
N VAL A 93 12.72 6.70 4.78
CA VAL A 93 12.56 5.37 5.39
C VAL A 93 11.88 5.56 6.73
N GLU A 94 10.60 5.22 6.81
CA GLU A 94 9.79 5.39 8.01
C GLU A 94 9.37 4.05 8.61
N PHE A 95 9.57 3.90 9.92
CA PHE A 95 9.07 2.75 10.66
C PHE A 95 7.56 2.88 10.91
N LYS A 96 6.78 1.91 10.45
CA LYS A 96 5.31 1.93 10.62
C LYS A 96 4.83 1.03 11.75
N CYS A 97 5.17 -0.26 11.73
CA CYS A 97 4.68 -1.22 12.73
C CYS A 97 5.47 -2.53 12.83
N ILE A 98 5.19 -3.30 13.89
CA ILE A 98 5.73 -4.65 14.09
C ILE A 98 4.73 -5.69 13.62
N PHE A 99 5.13 -6.52 12.64
CA PHE A 99 4.35 -7.66 12.18
C PHE A 99 4.90 -8.96 12.77
N ILE A 100 4.05 -9.73 13.47
CA ILE A 100 4.40 -11.04 14.00
C ILE A 100 3.50 -12.10 13.37
N ASN A 101 4.12 -13.09 12.73
CA ASN A 101 3.45 -14.23 12.13
C ASN A 101 4.03 -15.54 12.67
N LYS A 102 3.30 -16.20 13.58
CA LYS A 102 3.78 -17.39 14.32
C LYS A 102 5.12 -17.09 15.01
N ASN A 103 6.20 -17.70 14.51
CA ASN A 103 7.55 -17.59 15.08
C ASN A 103 8.45 -16.65 14.27
N GLN A 104 7.89 -15.86 13.34
CA GLN A 104 8.61 -14.88 12.56
C GLN A 104 8.14 -13.48 12.95
N ALA A 105 9.06 -12.54 13.05
CA ALA A 105 8.76 -11.15 13.30
C ALA A 105 9.48 -10.24 12.31
N PHE A 106 8.83 -9.13 12.01
CA PHE A 106 9.29 -8.14 11.05
C PHE A 106 8.98 -6.74 11.58
N ALA A 107 9.88 -5.80 11.36
CA ALA A 107 9.56 -4.38 11.39
C ALA A 107 9.19 -3.97 9.96
N LEU A 108 8.00 -3.42 9.79
CA LEU A 108 7.54 -2.88 8.51
C LEU A 108 8.03 -1.44 8.41
N PHE A 109 8.75 -1.17 7.33
CA PHE A 109 9.13 0.16 6.91
C PHE A 109 8.39 0.49 5.64
N ASP A 110 7.99 1.74 5.56
CA ASP A 110 7.63 2.38 4.32
C ASP A 110 8.88 3.09 3.79
N VAL A 111 9.17 2.87 2.52
CA VAL A 111 10.35 3.38 1.86
C VAL A 111 9.87 4.14 0.64
N GLU A 112 9.97 5.45 0.72
CA GLU A 112 9.52 6.36 -0.33
C GLU A 112 10.75 6.80 -1.12
N ASP A 113 10.79 6.47 -2.41
CA ASP A 113 11.74 7.03 -3.37
C ASP A 113 11.02 7.70 -4.56
N ASP A 114 11.25 7.26 -5.80
CA ASP A 114 10.36 7.55 -6.94
C ASP A 114 9.08 6.68 -6.89
N PHE A 115 9.04 5.67 -5.99
CA PHE A 115 7.94 4.75 -5.73
C PHE A 115 7.79 4.48 -4.22
N ASP A 116 6.58 4.11 -3.79
CA ASP A 116 6.28 3.75 -2.40
C ASP A 116 6.36 2.24 -2.18
N GLU A 117 7.27 1.81 -1.32
CA GLU A 117 7.56 0.39 -1.07
C GLU A 117 7.36 -0.04 0.39
N ALA A 118 6.61 -1.12 0.58
CA ALA A 118 6.45 -1.78 1.87
C ALA A 118 7.59 -2.81 2.11
N VAL A 119 8.57 -2.45 2.94
CA VAL A 119 9.76 -3.26 3.21
C VAL A 119 9.70 -3.95 4.58
N PHE A 120 9.76 -5.29 4.57
CA PHE A 120 9.75 -6.10 5.80
C PHE A 120 11.16 -6.45 6.27
N VAL A 121 11.63 -5.77 7.33
CA VAL A 121 12.93 -6.06 7.95
C VAL A 121 12.79 -7.18 8.99
N ARG A 122 13.49 -8.30 8.78
CA ARG A 122 13.49 -9.42 9.74
C ARG A 122 14.08 -8.99 11.09
N ILE A 123 13.34 -9.27 12.16
CA ILE A 123 13.80 -9.08 13.55
C ILE A 123 13.56 -10.35 14.38
N SER A 124 14.25 -10.47 15.50
CA SER A 124 13.97 -11.59 16.43
C SER A 124 12.62 -11.38 17.13
N LEU A 125 11.99 -12.47 17.57
CA LEU A 125 10.75 -12.38 18.35
C LEU A 125 10.95 -11.60 19.67
N ASP A 126 12.11 -11.74 20.29
CA ASP A 126 12.42 -11.03 21.53
C ASP A 126 12.57 -9.53 21.30
N GLU A 127 13.18 -9.16 20.17
CA GLU A 127 13.29 -7.78 19.73
C GLU A 127 11.91 -7.19 19.41
N ALA A 128 11.09 -7.89 18.64
CA ALA A 128 9.72 -7.49 18.34
C ALA A 128 8.90 -7.23 19.62
N LYS A 129 8.93 -8.17 20.58
CA LYS A 129 8.28 -8.03 21.88
C LYS A 129 8.88 -6.89 22.71
N ARG A 130 10.18 -6.62 22.60
CA ARG A 130 10.83 -5.49 23.27
C ARG A 130 10.33 -4.16 22.70
N LEU A 131 10.24 -4.03 21.38
CA LEU A 131 9.76 -2.83 20.69
C LEU A 131 8.29 -2.56 21.02
N ILE A 132 7.43 -3.59 20.95
CA ILE A 132 6.00 -3.45 21.32
C ILE A 132 5.85 -3.01 22.78
N ARG A 133 6.62 -3.58 23.72
CA ARG A 133 6.60 -3.15 25.13
C ARG A 133 7.08 -1.70 25.34
N ARG A 134 7.85 -1.15 24.41
CA ARG A 134 8.29 0.25 24.42
C ARG A 134 7.33 1.19 23.69
N GLY A 135 6.20 0.67 23.20
CA GLY A 135 5.15 1.45 22.55
C GLY A 135 5.14 1.37 21.03
N ALA A 136 5.98 0.53 20.40
CA ALA A 136 5.86 0.31 18.96
C ALA A 136 4.52 -0.32 18.63
N MET A 137 3.85 0.19 17.60
CA MET A 137 2.57 -0.35 17.14
C MET A 137 2.76 -1.76 16.60
N GLN A 138 1.75 -2.60 16.83
CA GLN A 138 1.65 -3.89 16.15
C GLN A 138 0.78 -3.71 14.91
N CYS A 139 1.21 -4.26 13.77
CA CYS A 139 0.47 -4.09 12.51
C CYS A 139 -0.94 -4.66 12.60
N THR A 140 -1.89 -3.97 11.96
CA THR A 140 -3.27 -4.44 11.82
C THR A 140 -3.31 -5.62 10.87
N VAL A 141 -3.89 -6.74 11.31
CA VAL A 141 -4.06 -7.93 10.49
C VAL A 141 -5.53 -8.31 10.39
N ILE A 142 -6.04 -8.35 9.17
CA ILE A 142 -7.42 -8.79 8.85
C ILE A 142 -7.34 -10.21 8.25
N ASP A 143 -8.25 -11.12 8.62
CA ASP A 143 -8.32 -12.46 8.01
C ASP A 143 -9.50 -12.51 7.03
N ALA A 144 -9.21 -12.52 5.72
CA ALA A 144 -10.18 -12.47 4.63
C ALA A 144 -10.35 -13.81 3.89
N ARG A 145 -9.77 -14.90 4.42
CA ARG A 145 -9.78 -16.23 3.74
C ARG A 145 -11.15 -16.88 3.60
N ASN A 146 -12.17 -16.34 4.27
CA ASN A 146 -13.50 -16.94 4.37
C ASN A 146 -14.61 -15.87 4.31
N THR A 147 -14.53 -14.92 3.39
CA THR A 147 -15.70 -14.10 3.09
C THR A 147 -16.55 -14.83 2.04
N ASP A 148 -17.41 -15.74 2.52
CA ASP A 148 -18.69 -16.00 1.82
C ASP A 148 -19.41 -14.64 1.79
N CYS A 149 -19.26 -13.91 0.68
CA CYS A 149 -20.08 -12.74 0.34
C CYS A 149 -21.34 -13.21 -0.40
#